data_AF-H1SE65-F1
#
_entry.id   AF-H1SE65-F1
#
_cell.length_a   1.000
_cell.length_b   1.000
_cell.length_c   1.000
_cell.angle_alpha   90.00
_cell.angle_beta   90.00
_cell.angle_gamma   90.00
#
_symmetry.space_group_name_H-M   'P 1'
#
loop_
_entity.id
_entity.type
_entity.pdbx_description
1 polymer ?
#
loop_
_entity_poly.entity_id
_entity_poly.type
_entity_poly.pdbx_seq_one_letter_code
_entity_poly.pdbx_strand_id
1 'polypeptide(L)'
;MEISEQNGVYSGKLVKSFVESDGKPKVCDKCTDARRDQPIMGMTIITGLRKTGDNEWGGGEILDPESGKLYKTKMSLADDGKKLNVRGFIGISLLGRTQTWERER
;
A
#
# COMPACT_ATOMS: atom_id res chain seq x y z
N MET A 1 -4.72 -2.43 -6.91
CA MET A 1 -4.04 -3.27 -5.89
C MET A 1 -5.00 -4.35 -5.42
N GLU A 2 -4.46 -5.44 -4.89
CA GLU A 2 -5.22 -6.48 -4.19
C GLU A 2 -5.02 -6.32 -2.68
N ILE A 3 -6.11 -6.37 -1.91
CA ILE A 3 -6.07 -6.36 -0.45
C ILE A 3 -6.47 -7.74 0.04
N SER A 4 -5.67 -8.31 0.93
CA SER A 4 -5.89 -9.63 1.51
C SER A 4 -5.89 -9.56 3.02
N GLU A 5 -6.65 -10.44 3.66
CA GLU A 5 -6.78 -10.55 5.11
C GLU A 5 -6.33 -11.94 5.57
N GLN A 6 -5.56 -11.96 6.67
CA GLN A 6 -5.18 -13.18 7.37
C GLN A 6 -5.12 -12.90 8.87
N ASN A 7 -5.92 -13.63 9.66
CA ASN A 7 -5.94 -13.55 11.13
C ASN A 7 -6.15 -12.12 11.68
N GLY A 8 -7.06 -11.37 11.05
CA GLY A 8 -7.39 -9.98 11.37
C GLY A 8 -6.30 -8.97 10.97
N VAL A 9 -5.32 -9.39 10.16
CA VAL A 9 -4.27 -8.53 9.61
C VAL A 9 -4.47 -8.38 8.12
N TYR A 10 -4.50 -7.13 7.66
CA TYR A 10 -4.67 -6.76 6.27
C TYR A 10 -3.32 -6.41 5.65
N SER A 11 -3.14 -6.86 4.41
CA SER A 11 -1.98 -6.55 3.59
C SER A 11 -2.42 -6.13 2.18
N GLY A 12 -1.55 -5.40 1.48
CA GLY A 12 -1.84 -4.89 0.15
C GLY A 12 -0.72 -5.21 -0.83
N LYS A 13 -1.09 -5.89 -1.92
CA LYS A 13 -0.21 -6.34 -3.00
C LYS A 13 -0.41 -5.50 -4.26
N LEU A 14 0.72 -5.09 -4.86
CA LEU A 14 0.73 -4.35 -6.10
C LEU A 14 0.46 -5.28 -7.29
N VAL A 15 -0.81 -5.44 -7.68
CA VAL A 15 -1.21 -6.30 -8.81
C VAL A 15 -1.38 -5.54 -10.14
N LYS A 16 -1.39 -4.22 -10.09
CA LYS A 16 -1.56 -3.36 -11.25
C LYS A 16 -0.48 -2.29 -11.22
N SER A 17 0.53 -2.46 -12.05
CA SER A 17 1.58 -1.47 -12.29
C SER A 17 1.71 -1.27 -13.78
N PHE A 18 1.80 0.00 -14.17
CA PHE A 18 2.11 0.43 -15.52
C PHE A 18 3.43 -0.23 -15.94
N VAL A 19 3.40 -0.99 -17.03
CA VAL A 19 4.60 -1.58 -17.65
C VAL A 19 5.53 -0.42 -17.99
N GLU A 20 6.83 -0.54 -17.69
CA GLU A 20 7.78 0.41 -18.26
C GLU A 20 7.76 0.30 -19.78
N SER A 21 8.03 1.41 -20.46
CA SER A 21 8.02 1.47 -21.93
C SER A 21 8.99 0.48 -22.60
N ASP A 22 9.93 -0.11 -21.84
CA ASP A 22 10.93 -1.07 -22.31
C ASP A 22 10.58 -2.54 -22.00
N GLY A 23 9.45 -2.80 -21.35
CA GLY A 23 8.97 -4.15 -21.04
C GLY A 23 9.69 -4.86 -19.88
N LYS A 24 10.60 -4.18 -19.17
CA LYS A 24 11.31 -4.79 -18.03
C LYS A 24 10.53 -4.64 -16.72
N PRO A 25 10.59 -5.63 -15.82
CA PRO A 25 10.03 -5.47 -14.48
C PRO A 25 10.87 -4.46 -13.69
N LYS A 26 10.25 -3.37 -13.22
CA LYS A 26 10.88 -2.53 -12.20
C LYS A 26 11.16 -3.35 -10.94
N VAL A 27 12.34 -3.16 -10.37
CA VAL A 27 12.73 -3.72 -9.07
C VAL A 27 12.82 -2.61 -8.03
N CYS A 28 12.66 -2.94 -6.75
CA CYS A 28 12.88 -1.98 -5.66
C CYS A 28 14.37 -1.92 -5.29
N ASP A 29 15.16 -1.16 -6.05
CA ASP A 29 16.60 -0.97 -5.84
C ASP A 29 16.93 -0.19 -4.56
N LYS A 30 16.04 0.73 -4.16
CA LYS A 30 16.18 1.57 -2.96
C LYS A 30 15.63 0.96 -1.67
N CYS A 31 14.93 -0.18 -1.76
CA CYS A 31 14.48 -0.89 -0.57
C CYS A 31 15.67 -1.32 0.28
N THR A 32 15.52 -1.26 1.60
CA THR A 32 16.58 -1.64 2.57
C THR A 32 16.29 -2.93 3.32
N ASP A 33 15.13 -3.55 3.04
CA ASP A 33 14.69 -4.80 3.64
C ASP A 33 14.69 -5.96 2.64
N ALA A 34 14.03 -7.07 2.99
CA ALA A 34 13.93 -8.27 2.16
C ALA A 34 13.33 -8.06 0.75
N ARG A 35 12.74 -6.88 0.49
CA ARG A 35 12.18 -6.51 -0.81
C ARG A 35 13.20 -5.83 -1.73
N ARG A 36 14.44 -5.61 -1.27
CA ARG A 36 15.51 -5.07 -2.11
C ARG A 36 15.78 -5.98 -3.32
N ASP A 37 15.92 -5.34 -4.49
CA ASP A 37 16.15 -6.00 -5.78
C ASP A 37 15.05 -6.98 -6.20
N GLN A 38 13.88 -6.96 -5.54
CA GLN A 38 12.72 -7.75 -5.91
C GLN A 38 11.82 -6.99 -6.89
N PRO A 39 11.10 -7.69 -7.79
CA PRO A 39 10.11 -7.07 -8.66
C PRO A 39 9.05 -6.29 -7.88
N ILE A 40 8.80 -5.05 -8.29
CA ILE A 40 7.76 -4.19 -7.71
C ILE A 40 6.37 -4.74 -8.04
N MET A 41 6.19 -5.26 -9.26
CA MET A 41 4.96 -5.94 -9.64
C MET A 41 4.80 -7.22 -8.82
N GLY A 42 3.64 -7.38 -8.18
CA GLY A 42 3.37 -8.47 -7.27
C GLY A 42 3.94 -8.28 -5.85
N MET A 43 4.61 -7.16 -5.57
CA MET A 43 5.16 -6.89 -4.24
C MET A 43 4.06 -6.53 -3.24
N THR A 44 4.13 -7.11 -2.04
CA THR A 44 3.34 -6.66 -0.89
C THR A 44 3.99 -5.41 -0.31
N ILE A 45 3.35 -4.27 -0.53
CA ILE A 45 3.85 -2.96 -0.08
C ILE A 45 3.10 -2.44 1.15
N ILE A 46 1.92 -2.97 1.46
CA ILE A 46 1.16 -2.62 2.67
C ILE A 46 1.09 -3.82 3.59
N THR A 47 1.38 -3.60 4.87
CA THR A 47 1.41 -4.66 5.88
C THR A 47 0.89 -4.16 7.23
N GLY A 48 0.44 -5.08 8.09
CA GLY A 48 0.16 -4.80 9.50
C GLY A 48 -1.13 -4.01 9.78
N LEU A 49 -1.97 -3.74 8.78
CA LEU A 49 -3.22 -3.04 9.01
C LEU A 49 -4.20 -3.90 9.81
N ARG A 50 -4.89 -3.27 10.77
CA ARG A 50 -5.96 -3.91 11.54
C ARG A 50 -7.19 -3.01 11.54
N LYS A 51 -8.38 -3.61 11.65
CA LYS A 51 -9.63 -2.86 11.75
C LYS A 51 -9.62 -2.01 13.02
N THR A 52 -9.89 -0.72 12.90
CA THR A 52 -9.92 0.24 14.02
C THR A 52 -11.29 0.87 14.24
N GLY A 53 -12.19 0.69 13.28
CA GLY A 53 -13.56 1.18 13.31
C GLY A 53 -14.35 0.60 12.14
N ASP A 54 -15.59 1.03 11.99
CA ASP A 54 -16.37 0.67 10.82
C ASP A 54 -15.77 1.33 9.58
N ASN A 55 -15.44 0.50 8.58
CA ASN A 55 -14.79 0.94 7.35
C ASN A 55 -13.43 1.63 7.55
N GLU A 56 -12.76 1.41 8.68
CA GLU A 56 -11.45 2.00 8.98
C GLU A 56 -10.41 0.97 9.43
N TRP A 57 -9.18 1.15 8.94
CA TRP A 57 -8.01 0.34 9.30
C TRP A 57 -6.81 1.22 9.62
N GLY A 58 -6.01 0.80 10.59
CA GLY A 58 -4.82 1.52 11.01
C GLY A 58 -3.75 0.62 11.59
N GLY A 59 -2.65 1.24 12.05
CA GLY A 59 -1.53 0.55 12.69
C GLY A 59 -0.56 -0.14 11.73
N GLY A 60 -0.79 -0.05 10.42
CA GLY A 60 0.05 -0.66 9.40
C GLY A 60 1.12 0.28 8.84
N GLU A 61 1.88 -0.25 7.89
CA GLU A 61 2.91 0.45 7.14
C GLU A 61 2.71 0.28 5.63
N ILE A 62 3.15 1.29 4.88
CA ILE A 62 3.23 1.28 3.42
C ILE A 62 4.66 1.58 2.97
N LEU A 63 5.20 0.72 2.11
CA LEU A 63 6.43 0.93 1.38
C LEU A 63 6.14 1.75 0.12
N ASP A 64 6.88 2.83 -0.07
CA ASP A 64 7.04 3.46 -1.38
C ASP A 64 8.24 2.81 -2.09
N PRO A 65 8.02 1.94 -3.09
CA PRO A 65 9.09 1.23 -3.74
C PRO A 65 9.95 2.12 -4.65
N GLU A 66 9.50 3.33 -5.01
CA GLU A 66 10.31 4.28 -5.81
C GLU A 66 11.35 5.02 -4.97
N SER A 67 11.09 5.19 -3.67
CA SER A 67 12.02 5.84 -2.74
C SER A 67 12.64 4.87 -1.72
N GLY A 68 12.12 3.65 -1.60
CA GLY A 68 12.51 2.65 -0.60
C GLY A 68 12.06 2.98 0.82
N LYS A 69 11.23 4.02 1.00
CA LYS A 69 10.84 4.53 2.33
C LYS A 69 9.58 3.86 2.84
N LEU A 70 9.56 3.61 4.15
CA LEU A 70 8.39 3.14 4.88
C LEU A 70 7.66 4.30 5.55
N TYR A 71 6.34 4.27 5.46
CA TYR A 71 5.44 5.24 6.07
C TYR A 71 4.41 4.51 6.91
N LYS A 72 3.96 5.13 8.01
CA LYS A 72 2.76 4.66 8.69
C LYS A 72 1.57 4.84 7.74
N THR A 73 0.66 3.87 7.74
CA THR A 73 -0.51 3.92 6.86
C THR A 73 -1.80 3.65 7.62
N LYS A 74 -2.85 4.31 7.15
CA LYS A 74 -4.23 4.02 7.51
C LYS A 74 -5.11 4.03 6.28
N MET A 75 -6.20 3.28 6.34
CA MET A 75 -7.15 3.16 5.24
C MET A 75 -8.57 3.40 5.71
N SER A 76 -9.39 3.95 4.82
CA SER A 76 -10.83 4.01 5.01
C SER A 76 -11.59 3.74 3.71
N LEU A 77 -12.71 3.04 3.81
CA LEU A 77 -13.64 2.93 2.69
C LEU A 77 -14.51 4.17 2.60
N ALA A 78 -14.77 4.60 1.38
CA ALA A 78 -15.66 5.70 1.03
C ALA A 78 -16.57 5.28 -0.13
N ASP A 79 -17.56 6.11 -0.43
CA ASP A 79 -18.52 5.92 -1.52
C ASP A 79 -19.13 4.50 -1.51
N ASP A 80 -19.59 4.06 -0.33
CA ASP A 80 -20.19 2.75 -0.12
C ASP A 80 -19.28 1.58 -0.58
N GLY A 81 -18.00 1.69 -0.26
CA GLY A 81 -16.99 0.68 -0.59
C GLY A 81 -16.51 0.69 -2.04
N LYS A 82 -16.91 1.69 -2.84
CA LYS A 82 -16.40 1.89 -4.22
C LYS A 82 -15.01 2.52 -4.23
N LYS A 83 -14.65 3.25 -3.18
CA LYS A 83 -13.36 3.92 -3.04
C LYS A 83 -12.65 3.49 -1.76
N LEU A 84 -11.33 3.37 -1.86
CA LEU A 84 -10.44 3.13 -0.74
C LEU A 84 -9.49 4.33 -0.62
N ASN A 85 -9.61 5.07 0.48
CA ASN A 85 -8.66 6.11 0.82
C ASN A 85 -7.48 5.48 1.55
N VAL A 86 -6.26 5.76 1.08
CA VAL A 86 -5.01 5.24 1.64
C VAL A 86 -4.14 6.42 1.99
N ARG A 87 -3.85 6.58 3.28
CA ARG A 87 -3.05 7.69 3.78
C ARG A 87 -1.73 7.20 4.34
N GLY A 88 -0.63 7.56 3.69
CA GLY A 88 0.73 7.40 4.19
C GLY A 88 1.23 8.67 4.89
N PHE A 89 1.89 8.54 6.03
CA PHE A 89 2.41 9.68 6.81
C PHE A 89 3.68 9.34 7.61
N ILE A 90 4.44 10.38 7.96
CA ILE A 90 5.64 10.28 8.81
C ILE A 90 5.29 10.79 10.21
N GLY A 91 5.42 9.96 11.24
CA GLY A 91 5.15 10.36 12.63
C GLY A 91 3.66 10.56 12.90
N ILE A 92 3.19 11.82 12.85
CA ILE A 92 1.78 12.21 13.01
C ILE A 92 1.05 12.27 11.67
N SER A 93 -0.22 11.88 11.63
CA SER A 93 -0.99 11.79 10.38
C SER A 93 -1.20 13.11 9.64
N LEU A 94 -0.91 14.25 10.26
CA LEU A 94 -1.00 15.57 9.64
C LEU A 94 0.07 15.76 8.54
N LEU A 95 1.24 15.14 8.66
CA LEU A 95 2.33 15.21 7.69
C LEU A 95 2.33 13.96 6.79
N GLY A 96 1.42 13.95 5.81
CA GLY A 96 1.24 12.80 4.93
C GLY A 96 0.45 13.12 3.68
N ARG A 97 0.29 12.11 2.82
CA ARG A 97 -0.48 12.20 1.58
C ARG A 97 -1.56 11.13 1.59
N THR A 98 -2.73 11.48 1.08
CA THR A 98 -3.83 10.53 0.84
C THR A 98 -3.91 10.27 -0.66
N GLN A 99 -4.01 9.01 -1.03
CA GLN A 99 -4.44 8.58 -2.36
C GLN A 99 -5.81 7.94 -2.25
N THR A 100 -6.64 8.09 -3.28
CA THR A 100 -7.93 7.42 -3.38
C THR A 100 -7.85 6.42 -4.51
N TRP A 101 -8.08 5.14 -4.19
CA TRP A 101 -8.11 4.07 -5.17
C TRP A 101 -9.54 3.67 -5.44
N GLU A 102 -9.84 3.50 -6.72
CA GLU A 102 -11.12 2.98 -7.16
C GLU A 102 -11.10 1.46 -7.16
N ARG A 103 -12.20 0.87 -6.73
CA ARG A 103 -12.36 -0.58 -6.76
C ARG A 103 -12.53 -1.03 -8.20
N GLU A 104 -11.61 -1.88 -8.65
CA GLU A 104 -11.76 -2.58 -9.93
C GLU A 104 -12.90 -3.61 -9.80
N ARG A 105 -13.79 -3.64 -10.81
CA ARG A 105 -14.95 -4.52 -10.85
C ARG A 105 -14.61 -5.89 -11.42
#